data_AF-A0AAD5DCV9-F1
#
_entry.id   AF-A0AAD5DCV9-F1
#
_cell.length_a   1.000
_cell.length_b   1.000
_cell.length_c   1.000
_cell.angle_alpha   90.00
_cell.angle_beta   90.00
_cell.angle_gamma   90.00
#
_symmetry.space_group_name_H-M   'P 1'
#
loop_
_entity.id
_entity.type
_entity.pdbx_description
1 polymer ?
#
loop_
_entity_poly.entity_id
_entity_poly.type
_entity_poly.pdbx_seq_one_letter_code
_entity_poly.pdbx_strand_id
1 'polypeptide(L)'
;MVKDDEQIPINNHKHKKMFIGVVWSCAGELKFLLYALLFLCSIITVFQFIPSSVWDIRDCAAVPPPSSIVELPAPSAPRIENKKLDDVVLDGVVIKRNFNGYGSAAYNFILMSAYRGGGDTFAVIGLSSKPLHLFARPTYVCEWVPHHATENINNKNISVAGYKILPDWGYGRVYTVVVVNCTFPYPVGEDGSGGQLLVHASTSGGGDADFNISDTIEALVEAPGSFHASQLDTPPKYEYLYCGSPLYGDLSPQRVREWIAYHVNLFGEKSHFVIHDAGGVHRDVMEVLRPWIEKGYVTLQDIKEQERFDGYYHNQFLVVNDCLHRYRFDAKWMFFFDVDEFIYVPKDTTIKNVTDSLLGYTQFSIEQRTMSNKLCYLDDDPGKIYRKWGIEKMVYRDIKRGIRRDRKYAVQPRNVFATGVHMSQNLKGKTMHKLDGKITYYHYHGTISERREPCRQLVNTTEKNVDGTPYVVDTTMREVAEAVKRFELTTIGPVLLKTHQ
;
A
#
# COMPACT_ATOMS: atom_id res chain seq x y z
N MET A 1 62.55 23.63 16.19
CA MET A 1 63.14 23.03 17.39
C MET A 1 61.98 22.37 18.14
N VAL A 2 61.99 21.03 18.24
CA VAL A 2 61.06 20.14 18.99
C VAL A 2 59.59 20.20 18.49
N LYS A 3 59.05 19.29 17.66
CA LYS A 3 58.88 17.82 17.69
C LYS A 3 57.98 17.35 18.85
N ASP A 4 56.73 17.00 18.54
CA ASP A 4 56.11 15.75 19.00
C ASP A 4 54.95 15.35 18.06
N ASP A 5 55.03 14.09 17.65
CA ASP A 5 54.15 13.33 16.78
C ASP A 5 53.06 12.64 17.61
N GLU A 6 51.80 12.65 17.18
CA GLU A 6 50.97 11.44 17.20
C GLU A 6 49.79 11.57 16.22
N GLN A 7 49.91 10.85 15.09
CA GLN A 7 48.89 10.68 14.07
C GLN A 7 47.84 9.66 14.52
N ILE A 8 46.57 10.09 14.54
CA ILE A 8 45.40 9.19 14.62
C ILE A 8 45.09 8.70 13.19
N PRO A 9 45.02 7.38 12.93
CA PRO A 9 44.95 6.84 11.58
C PRO A 9 43.54 6.83 10.98
N ILE A 10 43.49 7.12 9.68
CA ILE A 10 42.34 7.03 8.78
C ILE A 10 41.95 5.57 8.59
N ASN A 11 40.75 5.18 9.05
CA ASN A 11 40.26 3.81 8.91
C ASN A 11 39.48 3.64 7.59
N ASN A 12 40.13 2.97 6.63
CA ASN A 12 39.59 2.63 5.32
C ASN A 12 38.76 1.33 5.46
N HIS A 13 37.43 1.44 5.37
CA HIS A 13 36.52 0.29 5.51
C HIS A 13 36.62 -0.66 4.30
N LYS A 14 37.53 -1.63 4.39
CA LYS A 14 37.54 -2.84 3.56
C LYS A 14 36.44 -3.81 4.02
N HIS A 15 35.73 -4.37 3.04
CA HIS A 15 34.80 -5.49 3.15
C HIS A 15 35.23 -6.55 4.19
N LYS A 16 34.46 -6.68 5.28
CA LYS A 16 34.52 -7.87 6.15
C LYS A 16 33.65 -8.97 5.52
N LYS A 17 34.29 -9.90 4.81
CA LYS A 17 33.75 -11.24 4.61
C LYS A 17 33.74 -11.95 5.98
N MET A 18 32.57 -12.41 6.41
CA MET A 18 32.45 -13.34 7.55
C MET A 18 33.20 -14.63 7.19
N PHE A 19 34.36 -14.83 7.79
CA PHE A 19 34.96 -16.16 7.89
C PHE A 19 34.25 -16.90 9.04
N ILE A 20 33.36 -17.82 8.69
CA ILE A 20 32.88 -18.84 9.61
C ILE A 20 34.02 -19.85 9.75
N GLY A 21 34.80 -19.73 10.83
CA GLY A 21 35.78 -20.72 11.23
C GLY A 21 35.06 -21.99 11.69
N VAL A 22 34.91 -22.96 10.78
CA VAL A 22 34.59 -24.33 11.16
C VAL A 22 35.89 -24.98 11.62
N VAL A 23 36.01 -25.20 12.92
CA VAL A 23 37.03 -26.05 13.52
C VAL A 23 36.83 -27.46 12.97
N TRP A 24 37.67 -27.88 12.03
CA TRP A 24 37.62 -29.24 11.46
C TRP A 24 38.72 -30.10 12.05
N SER A 25 38.48 -30.57 13.28
CA SER A 25 39.04 -31.82 13.76
C SER A 25 37.91 -32.84 13.71
N CYS A 26 37.73 -33.47 12.55
CA CYS A 26 36.82 -34.62 12.43
C CYS A 26 37.59 -35.79 11.85
N ALA A 27 37.49 -36.91 12.58
CA ALA A 27 38.06 -38.21 12.24
C ALA A 27 37.76 -38.60 10.78
N GLY A 28 38.69 -39.33 10.16
CA GLY A 28 38.64 -39.71 8.73
C GLY A 28 37.32 -40.35 8.30
N GLU A 29 36.57 -40.96 9.22
CA GLU A 29 35.27 -41.58 8.96
C GLU A 29 34.16 -40.56 8.63
N LEU A 30 34.17 -39.36 9.22
CA LEU A 30 33.17 -38.34 8.92
C LEU A 30 33.35 -37.75 7.51
N LYS A 31 34.59 -37.71 7.02
CA LYS A 31 34.89 -37.28 5.64
C LYS A 31 34.35 -38.28 4.62
N PHE A 32 34.53 -39.58 4.87
CA PHE A 32 33.95 -40.61 4.02
C PHE A 32 32.43 -40.53 3.96
N LEU A 33 31.78 -40.28 5.10
CA LEU A 33 30.33 -40.15 5.19
C LEU A 33 29.82 -38.91 4.43
N LEU A 34 30.53 -37.78 4.52
CA LEU A 34 30.23 -36.57 3.76
C LEU A 34 30.44 -36.74 2.25
N TYR A 35 31.50 -37.40 1.82
CA TYR A 35 31.72 -37.71 0.40
C TYR A 35 30.68 -38.67 -0.15
N ALA A 36 30.30 -39.70 0.62
CA ALA A 36 29.24 -40.62 0.25
C ALA A 36 27.88 -39.91 0.13
N LEU A 37 27.56 -39.00 1.06
CA LEU A 37 26.32 -38.22 1.01
C LEU A 37 26.29 -37.29 -0.20
N LEU A 38 27.39 -36.58 -0.47
CA LEU A 38 27.51 -35.68 -1.62
C LEU A 38 27.39 -36.46 -2.93
N PHE A 39 28.03 -37.63 -3.02
CA PHE A 39 27.95 -38.50 -4.19
C PHE A 39 26.52 -39.02 -4.42
N LEU A 40 25.84 -39.46 -3.35
CA LEU A 40 24.45 -39.93 -3.42
C LEU A 40 23.49 -38.80 -3.84
N CYS A 41 23.67 -37.59 -3.28
CA CYS A 41 22.89 -36.41 -3.67
C CYS A 41 23.12 -36.04 -5.14
N SER A 42 24.35 -36.10 -5.65
CA SER A 42 24.63 -35.86 -7.07
C SER A 42 24.00 -36.91 -7.99
N ILE A 43 23.96 -38.18 -7.58
CA ILE A 43 23.25 -39.24 -8.33
C ILE A 43 21.75 -38.96 -8.36
N ILE A 44 21.14 -38.60 -7.23
CA ILE A 44 19.70 -38.27 -7.15
C ILE A 44 19.37 -37.07 -8.04
N THR A 45 20.22 -36.03 -8.07
CA THR A 45 19.99 -34.90 -8.98
C THR A 45 20.08 -35.29 -10.45
N VAL A 46 20.97 -36.22 -10.84
CA VAL A 46 21.04 -36.72 -12.22
C VAL A 46 19.79 -37.54 -12.57
N PHE A 47 19.26 -38.35 -11.63
CA PHE A 47 18.01 -39.09 -11.83
C PHE A 47 16.77 -38.17 -11.94
N GLN A 48 16.79 -36.97 -11.37
CA GLN A 48 15.71 -35.98 -11.54
C GLN A 48 15.69 -35.34 -12.94
N PHE A 49 16.75 -35.48 -13.73
CA PHE A 49 16.80 -35.07 -15.14
C PHE A 49 16.65 -36.23 -16.12
N ILE A 50 16.39 -37.46 -15.63
CA ILE A 50 16.00 -38.59 -16.47
C ILE A 50 14.46 -38.56 -16.59
N PRO A 51 13.89 -38.43 -17.80
CA PRO A 51 12.45 -38.38 -17.98
C PRO A 51 11.80 -39.65 -17.45
N SER A 52 10.92 -39.51 -16.46
CA SER A 52 10.11 -40.61 -15.93
C SER A 52 8.92 -40.89 -16.84
N SER A 53 9.17 -41.30 -18.09
CA SER A 53 8.13 -41.85 -18.98
C SER A 53 8.76 -42.55 -20.20
N VAL A 54 9.26 -43.77 -20.00
CA VAL A 54 9.59 -44.68 -21.12
C VAL A 54 9.00 -46.06 -20.86
N TRP A 55 7.72 -46.13 -20.48
CA TRP A 55 6.98 -47.41 -20.44
C TRP A 55 5.52 -47.16 -20.83
N ASP A 56 5.27 -46.70 -22.06
CA ASP A 56 4.21 -47.25 -22.92
C ASP A 56 4.27 -46.61 -24.33
N ILE A 57 4.72 -47.36 -25.35
CA ILE A 57 4.72 -46.95 -26.77
C ILE A 57 3.93 -48.00 -27.58
N ARG A 58 2.75 -48.41 -27.10
CA ARG A 58 1.89 -49.33 -27.87
C ARG A 58 0.52 -48.83 -28.27
N ASP A 59 0.09 -47.62 -27.88
CA ASP A 59 -1.25 -47.12 -28.26
C ASP A 59 -1.29 -45.78 -29.00
N CYS A 60 -0.23 -45.43 -29.74
CA CYS A 60 -0.27 -44.28 -30.66
C CYS A 60 0.19 -44.68 -32.07
N ALA A 61 -0.48 -45.66 -32.66
CA ALA A 61 -0.47 -45.89 -34.10
C ALA A 61 -1.90 -45.72 -34.63
N ALA A 62 -2.35 -44.48 -34.76
CA ALA A 62 -3.50 -44.12 -35.58
C ALA A 62 -3.00 -43.36 -36.81
N VAL A 63 -3.16 -44.02 -37.95
CA VAL A 63 -2.88 -43.58 -39.32
C VAL A 63 -3.45 -42.17 -39.59
N PRO A 64 -2.76 -41.27 -40.30
CA PRO A 64 -3.34 -39.98 -40.68
C PRO A 64 -4.47 -40.20 -41.71
N PRO A 65 -5.66 -39.57 -41.54
CA PRO A 65 -6.66 -39.55 -42.60
C PRO A 65 -6.17 -38.64 -43.75
N PRO A 66 -6.67 -38.85 -44.98
CA PRO A 66 -6.25 -38.06 -46.13
C PRO A 66 -6.60 -36.58 -45.95
N SER A 67 -5.65 -35.73 -46.31
CA SER A 67 -5.76 -34.27 -46.33
C SER A 67 -6.95 -33.82 -47.19
N SER A 68 -8.04 -33.49 -46.52
CA SER A 68 -9.11 -32.66 -47.08
C SER A 68 -8.87 -31.25 -46.57
N ILE A 69 -8.50 -30.34 -47.48
CA ILE A 69 -8.45 -28.91 -47.21
C ILE A 69 -9.89 -28.48 -46.93
N VAL A 70 -10.23 -28.33 -45.66
CA VAL A 70 -11.38 -27.54 -45.24
C VAL A 70 -10.80 -26.18 -44.87
N GLU A 71 -10.96 -25.21 -45.77
CA GLU A 71 -10.81 -23.80 -45.43
C GLU A 71 -11.89 -23.48 -44.39
N LEU A 72 -11.54 -23.59 -43.11
CA LEU A 72 -12.26 -22.92 -42.05
C LEU A 72 -11.99 -21.43 -42.23
N PRO A 73 -13.01 -20.58 -42.44
CA PRO A 73 -12.79 -19.15 -42.34
C PRO A 73 -12.27 -18.89 -40.93
N ALA A 74 -11.05 -18.36 -40.83
CA ALA A 74 -10.54 -17.84 -39.57
C ALA A 74 -11.60 -16.86 -39.07
N PRO A 75 -12.28 -17.13 -37.94
CA PRO A 75 -13.04 -16.06 -37.32
C PRO A 75 -11.98 -15.03 -36.97
N SER A 76 -12.06 -13.85 -37.58
CA SER A 76 -11.42 -12.67 -37.01
C SER A 76 -11.87 -12.64 -35.57
N ALA A 77 -11.00 -13.02 -34.63
CA ALA A 77 -11.30 -12.91 -33.22
C ALA A 77 -11.80 -11.47 -33.04
N PRO A 78 -13.01 -11.25 -32.49
CA PRO A 78 -13.50 -9.90 -32.31
C PRO A 78 -12.40 -9.17 -31.54
N ARG A 79 -11.90 -8.08 -32.14
CA ARG A 79 -10.98 -7.18 -31.46
C ARG A 79 -11.76 -6.77 -30.22
N ILE A 80 -11.44 -7.35 -29.07
CA ILE A 80 -12.09 -6.98 -27.82
C ILE A 80 -11.74 -5.51 -27.67
N GLU A 81 -12.70 -4.64 -27.96
CA GLU A 81 -12.61 -3.26 -27.53
C GLU A 81 -12.58 -3.33 -26.00
N ASN A 82 -11.37 -3.30 -25.45
CA ASN A 82 -11.15 -3.11 -24.02
C ASN A 82 -11.58 -1.68 -23.71
N LYS A 83 -12.89 -1.44 -23.71
CA LYS A 83 -13.46 -0.19 -23.28
C LYS A 83 -13.15 -0.08 -21.79
N LYS A 84 -12.40 0.96 -21.43
CA LYS A 84 -12.07 1.27 -20.04
C LYS A 84 -13.36 1.36 -19.24
N LEU A 85 -13.43 0.64 -18.14
CA LEU A 85 -14.53 0.71 -17.20
C LEU A 85 -14.30 1.87 -16.22
N ASP A 86 -15.26 2.78 -16.15
CA ASP A 86 -15.25 3.92 -15.22
C ASP A 86 -15.80 3.54 -13.85
N ASP A 87 -15.25 4.14 -12.81
CA ASP A 87 -15.66 3.90 -11.42
C ASP A 87 -17.15 4.22 -11.24
N VAL A 88 -17.84 3.41 -10.42
CA VAL A 88 -19.29 3.52 -10.24
C VAL A 88 -19.63 3.86 -8.80
N VAL A 89 -20.50 4.85 -8.60
CA VAL A 89 -21.06 5.13 -7.28
C VAL A 89 -22.23 4.17 -7.03
N LEU A 90 -22.05 3.27 -6.07
CA LEU A 90 -23.06 2.30 -5.61
C LEU A 90 -23.86 2.91 -4.45
N ASP A 91 -25.18 2.80 -4.54
CA ASP A 91 -26.14 3.25 -3.53
C ASP A 91 -25.95 4.71 -3.08
N GLY A 92 -25.30 5.54 -3.90
CA GLY A 92 -24.96 6.93 -3.59
C GLY A 92 -23.86 7.12 -2.53
N VAL A 93 -23.26 6.05 -2.03
CA VAL A 93 -22.41 6.07 -0.81
C VAL A 93 -21.04 5.42 -1.04
N VAL A 94 -20.96 4.35 -1.84
CA VAL A 94 -19.74 3.55 -2.03
C VAL A 94 -19.18 3.76 -3.43
N ILE A 95 -17.87 3.97 -3.56
CA ILE A 95 -17.22 4.11 -4.87
C ILE A 95 -16.60 2.77 -5.25
N LYS A 96 -17.17 2.08 -6.23
CA LYS A 96 -16.56 0.86 -6.80
C LYS A 96 -15.42 1.23 -7.74
N ARG A 97 -14.23 0.72 -7.45
CA ARG A 97 -13.02 0.90 -8.25
C ARG A 97 -12.90 -0.21 -9.31
N ASN A 98 -12.51 0.14 -10.53
CA ASN A 98 -12.26 -0.86 -11.59
C ASN A 98 -10.77 -1.09 -11.86
N PHE A 99 -10.48 -2.24 -12.47
CA PHE A 99 -9.12 -2.67 -12.81
C PHE A 99 -9.09 -3.17 -14.25
N ASN A 100 -8.54 -2.36 -15.16
CA ASN A 100 -8.59 -2.61 -16.59
C ASN A 100 -7.29 -3.29 -17.07
N GLY A 101 -7.36 -4.57 -17.44
CA GLY A 101 -6.21 -5.34 -17.93
C GLY A 101 -5.92 -5.11 -19.41
N TYR A 102 -4.65 -4.84 -19.73
CA TYR A 102 -4.12 -4.66 -21.08
C TYR A 102 -3.01 -5.67 -21.36
N GLY A 103 -2.95 -6.18 -22.59
CA GLY A 103 -2.10 -7.30 -22.98
C GLY A 103 -2.75 -8.66 -22.72
N SER A 104 -1.94 -9.72 -22.80
CA SER A 104 -2.38 -11.12 -22.70
C SER A 104 -1.87 -11.83 -21.45
N ALA A 105 -2.48 -12.97 -21.11
CA ALA A 105 -2.12 -13.83 -19.97
C ALA A 105 -2.01 -13.08 -18.63
N ALA A 106 -0.79 -12.86 -18.12
CA ALA A 106 -0.53 -12.17 -16.87
C ALA A 106 -0.59 -10.63 -17.00
N TYR A 107 -1.17 -10.11 -18.09
CA TYR A 107 -1.29 -8.70 -18.47
C TYR A 107 0.05 -7.94 -18.50
N ASN A 108 0.22 -7.10 -19.51
CA ASN A 108 1.34 -6.18 -19.56
C ASN A 108 1.16 -5.06 -18.52
N PHE A 109 -0.07 -4.55 -18.42
CA PHE A 109 -0.45 -3.53 -17.47
C PHE A 109 -1.91 -3.69 -17.06
N ILE A 110 -2.22 -3.51 -15.78
CA ILE A 110 -3.58 -3.42 -15.27
C ILE A 110 -3.74 -2.01 -14.70
N LEU A 111 -4.52 -1.19 -15.38
CA LEU A 111 -4.79 0.18 -14.99
C LEU A 111 -5.82 0.20 -13.86
N MET A 112 -5.46 0.75 -12.70
CA MET A 112 -6.42 1.11 -11.65
C MET A 112 -6.86 2.56 -11.82
N SER A 113 -5.93 3.49 -12.05
CA SER A 113 -6.24 4.91 -12.11
C SER A 113 -5.14 5.75 -12.74
N ALA A 114 -5.49 6.98 -13.12
CA ALA A 114 -4.54 8.01 -13.50
C ALA A 114 -5.03 9.36 -13.02
N TYR A 115 -4.10 10.22 -12.61
CA TYR A 115 -4.40 11.55 -12.09
C TYR A 115 -3.41 12.57 -12.61
N ARG A 116 -3.90 13.78 -12.86
CA ARG A 116 -3.05 14.94 -13.10
C ARG A 116 -2.30 15.30 -11.82
N GLY A 117 -0.98 15.40 -11.91
CA GLY A 117 -0.06 15.75 -10.81
C GLY A 117 0.40 17.20 -10.81
N GLY A 118 0.09 17.95 -11.88
CA GLY A 118 0.46 19.35 -12.12
C GLY A 118 0.00 19.82 -13.50
N GLY A 119 0.46 20.98 -13.97
CA GLY A 119 0.10 21.48 -15.31
C GLY A 119 0.65 20.60 -16.44
N ASP A 120 1.80 19.99 -16.22
CA ASP A 120 2.60 19.22 -17.17
C ASP A 120 2.88 17.78 -16.70
N THR A 121 2.33 17.37 -15.56
CA THR A 121 2.62 16.05 -14.97
C THR A 121 1.38 15.22 -14.69
N PHE A 122 1.53 13.90 -14.83
CA PHE A 122 0.49 12.91 -14.54
C PHE A 122 1.09 11.68 -13.86
N ALA A 123 0.32 11.04 -12.99
CA ALA A 123 0.65 9.76 -12.40
C ALA A 123 -0.36 8.70 -12.88
N VAL A 124 0.12 7.61 -13.46
CA VAL A 124 -0.68 6.45 -13.87
C VAL A 124 -0.33 5.28 -12.96
N ILE A 125 -1.33 4.75 -12.25
CA ILE A 125 -1.19 3.77 -11.19
C ILE A 125 -1.80 2.45 -11.64
N GLY A 126 -1.02 1.38 -11.54
CA GLY A 126 -1.46 0.06 -11.95
C GLY A 126 -0.59 -1.06 -11.44
N LEU A 127 -0.96 -2.27 -11.86
CA LEU A 127 -0.18 -3.49 -11.67
C LEU A 127 0.46 -3.90 -12.98
N SER A 128 1.58 -4.61 -12.91
CA SER A 128 2.22 -5.20 -14.08
C SER A 128 2.86 -6.53 -13.70
N SER A 129 2.98 -7.44 -14.66
CA SER A 129 3.60 -8.74 -14.47
C SER A 129 5.01 -8.60 -13.89
N LYS A 130 5.24 -9.15 -12.69
CA LYS A 130 6.56 -9.07 -12.02
C LYS A 130 7.67 -9.72 -12.86
N PRO A 131 7.49 -10.91 -13.48
CA PRO A 131 8.49 -11.47 -14.39
C PRO A 131 8.90 -10.52 -15.52
N LEU A 132 7.96 -9.74 -16.08
CA LEU A 132 8.26 -8.76 -17.12
C LEU A 132 9.28 -7.73 -16.61
N HIS A 133 9.08 -7.19 -15.40
CA HIS A 133 10.01 -6.22 -14.81
C HIS A 133 11.37 -6.81 -14.43
N LEU A 134 11.43 -8.09 -14.09
CA LEU A 134 12.68 -8.76 -13.72
C LEU A 134 13.53 -9.13 -14.95
N PHE A 135 12.90 -9.62 -16.02
CA PHE A 135 13.62 -10.26 -17.13
C PHE A 135 13.62 -9.44 -18.42
N ALA A 136 12.59 -8.62 -18.66
CA ALA A 136 12.41 -7.94 -19.95
C ALA A 136 12.62 -6.42 -19.92
N ARG A 137 12.58 -5.80 -18.73
CA ARG A 137 12.72 -4.34 -18.57
C ARG A 137 11.72 -3.56 -19.44
N PRO A 138 10.41 -3.65 -19.15
CA PRO A 138 9.38 -2.96 -19.91
C PRO A 138 9.57 -1.45 -19.81
N THR A 139 9.24 -0.78 -20.90
CA THR A 139 9.33 0.68 -21.07
C THR A 139 7.95 1.28 -21.27
N TYR A 140 7.81 2.56 -20.92
CA TYR A 140 6.55 3.30 -20.99
C TYR A 140 6.77 4.61 -21.74
N VAL A 141 5.87 4.92 -22.67
CA VAL A 141 5.81 6.23 -23.35
C VAL A 141 4.45 6.84 -23.05
N CYS A 142 4.44 8.07 -22.56
CA CYS A 142 3.21 8.82 -22.34
C CYS A 142 2.95 9.72 -23.54
N GLU A 143 1.75 9.68 -24.10
CA GLU A 143 1.29 10.57 -25.16
C GLU A 143 0.11 11.41 -24.66
N TRP A 144 0.16 12.71 -24.88
CA TRP A 144 -0.99 13.60 -24.72
C TRP A 144 -1.60 13.89 -26.09
N VAL A 145 -2.90 13.64 -26.21
CA VAL A 145 -3.70 13.86 -27.43
C VAL A 145 -4.76 14.92 -27.13
N PRO A 146 -4.60 16.18 -27.57
CA PRO A 146 -5.63 17.21 -27.42
C PRO A 146 -6.92 16.84 -28.18
N HIS A 147 -8.10 17.18 -27.65
CA HIS A 147 -9.37 16.93 -28.36
C HIS A 147 -9.47 17.66 -29.70
N HIS A 148 -8.87 18.85 -29.79
CA HIS A 148 -8.80 19.65 -31.01
C HIS A 148 -7.34 19.79 -31.45
N ALA A 149 -6.83 18.75 -32.12
CA ALA A 149 -5.48 18.79 -32.68
C ALA A 149 -5.39 19.84 -33.79
N THR A 150 -4.45 20.78 -33.70
CA THR A 150 -4.16 21.78 -34.73
C THR A 150 -2.65 21.83 -35.02
N GLU A 151 -2.23 22.51 -36.10
CA GLU A 151 -0.80 22.67 -36.44
C GLU A 151 -0.02 23.55 -35.44
N ASN A 152 -0.70 24.15 -34.46
CA ASN A 152 -0.05 24.94 -33.42
C ASN A 152 0.69 24.03 -32.42
N ILE A 153 1.89 24.42 -31.99
CA ILE A 153 2.78 23.59 -31.16
C ILE A 153 2.10 23.15 -29.84
N ASN A 154 1.23 23.99 -29.29
CA ASN A 154 0.50 23.72 -28.04
C ASN A 154 -0.65 22.69 -28.20
N ASN A 155 -1.09 22.44 -29.43
CA ASN A 155 -2.27 21.62 -29.74
C ASN A 155 -1.91 20.47 -30.69
N LYS A 156 -0.68 19.97 -30.61
CA LYS A 156 -0.24 18.77 -31.31
C LYS A 156 -0.08 17.62 -30.31
N ASN A 157 -0.25 16.39 -30.78
CA ASN A 157 0.12 15.21 -30.02
C ASN A 157 1.59 15.31 -29.60
N ILE A 158 1.85 15.08 -28.32
CA ILE A 158 3.21 15.10 -27.77
C ILE A 158 3.44 13.82 -26.99
N SER A 159 4.61 13.21 -27.20
CA SER A 159 5.01 12.00 -26.51
C SER A 159 6.29 12.24 -25.71
N VAL A 160 6.36 11.66 -24.52
CA VAL A 160 7.51 11.70 -23.61
C VAL A 160 7.78 10.32 -23.02
N ALA A 161 9.01 10.07 -22.61
CA ALA A 161 9.33 8.86 -21.86
C ALA A 161 8.65 8.90 -20.48
N GLY A 162 7.91 7.84 -20.14
CA GLY A 162 7.30 7.68 -18.83
C GLY A 162 8.33 7.19 -17.80
N TYR A 163 8.43 7.88 -16.67
CA TYR A 163 9.31 7.45 -15.58
C TYR A 163 8.61 6.41 -14.71
N LYS A 164 9.09 5.17 -14.78
CA LYS A 164 8.58 4.05 -13.97
C LYS A 164 9.10 4.12 -12.53
N ILE A 165 8.19 4.00 -11.57
CA ILE A 165 8.47 3.83 -10.15
C ILE A 165 7.86 2.50 -9.67
N LEU A 166 8.63 1.71 -8.93
CA LEU A 166 8.19 0.47 -8.29
C LEU A 166 8.14 0.69 -6.76
N PRO A 167 7.01 1.17 -6.20
CA PRO A 167 6.92 1.55 -4.79
C PRO A 167 6.87 0.34 -3.83
N ASP A 168 6.65 -0.86 -4.36
CA ASP A 168 6.52 -2.09 -3.57
C ASP A 168 7.87 -2.72 -3.19
N TRP A 169 9.01 -2.12 -3.56
CA TRP A 169 10.36 -2.59 -3.25
C TRP A 169 10.61 -4.08 -3.56
N GLY A 170 9.92 -4.63 -4.57
CA GLY A 170 10.07 -6.02 -4.97
C GLY A 170 9.24 -7.03 -4.16
N TYR A 171 8.40 -6.56 -3.23
CA TYR A 171 7.46 -7.40 -2.47
C TYR A 171 6.34 -7.99 -3.32
N GLY A 172 6.09 -7.45 -4.53
CA GLY A 172 5.09 -7.97 -5.47
C GLY A 172 5.18 -9.50 -5.67
N ARG A 173 4.06 -10.13 -6.02
CA ARG A 173 3.98 -11.59 -6.24
C ARG A 173 3.97 -11.89 -7.73
N VAL A 174 2.84 -12.35 -8.27
CA VAL A 174 2.65 -12.44 -9.73
C VAL A 174 2.69 -11.03 -10.33
N TYR A 175 2.09 -10.08 -9.63
CA TYR A 175 2.06 -8.68 -10.00
C TYR A 175 2.92 -7.81 -9.07
N THR A 176 3.54 -6.79 -9.66
CA THR A 176 4.24 -5.70 -8.98
C THR A 176 3.50 -4.39 -9.24
N VAL A 177 3.54 -3.47 -8.28
CA VAL A 177 2.92 -2.15 -8.43
C VAL A 177 3.80 -1.27 -9.28
N VAL A 178 3.19 -0.58 -10.24
CA VAL A 178 3.86 0.37 -11.12
C VAL A 178 3.15 1.71 -11.05
N VAL A 179 3.92 2.76 -10.73
CA VAL A 179 3.49 4.15 -10.93
C VAL A 179 4.29 4.70 -12.10
N VAL A 180 3.63 5.04 -13.19
CA VAL A 180 4.23 5.72 -14.34
C VAL A 180 4.02 7.22 -14.16
N ASN A 181 5.11 7.95 -13.95
CA ASN A 181 5.11 9.40 -13.88
C ASN A 181 5.40 9.97 -15.28
N CYS A 182 4.42 10.65 -15.86
CA CYS A 182 4.52 11.33 -17.14
C CYS A 182 4.83 12.80 -16.89
N THR A 183 5.87 13.35 -17.51
CA THR A 183 6.23 14.77 -17.39
C THR A 183 6.48 15.34 -18.77
N PHE A 184 5.61 16.24 -19.19
CA PHE A 184 5.69 16.95 -20.47
C PHE A 184 6.59 18.18 -20.35
N PRO A 185 7.21 18.65 -21.44
CA PRO A 185 8.09 19.82 -21.41
C PRO A 185 7.37 21.15 -21.17
N TYR A 186 6.04 21.18 -21.31
CA TYR A 186 5.18 22.32 -21.05
C TYR A 186 3.81 21.85 -20.55
N PRO A 187 3.00 22.72 -19.90
CA PRO A 187 1.66 22.37 -19.46
C PRO A 187 0.76 21.95 -20.62
N VAL A 188 0.15 20.78 -20.53
CA VAL A 188 -0.73 20.23 -21.58
C VAL A 188 -2.20 20.37 -21.18
N GLY A 189 -3.05 20.76 -22.13
CA GLY A 189 -4.48 21.02 -21.90
C GLY A 189 -4.76 22.32 -21.10
N GLU A 190 -3.77 23.20 -20.96
CA GLU A 190 -3.90 24.49 -20.25
C GLU A 190 -4.86 25.46 -20.96
N ASP A 191 -5.04 25.30 -22.27
CA ASP A 191 -6.03 26.04 -23.07
C ASP A 191 -7.49 25.68 -22.74
N GLY A 192 -7.70 24.67 -21.88
CA GLY A 192 -9.02 24.21 -21.46
C GLY A 192 -9.74 23.38 -22.51
N SER A 193 -9.09 23.00 -23.63
CA SER A 193 -9.72 22.18 -24.67
C SER A 193 -10.00 20.74 -24.20
N GLY A 194 -9.34 20.32 -23.13
CA GLY A 194 -9.30 18.93 -22.72
C GLY A 194 -8.47 18.08 -23.68
N GLY A 195 -8.41 16.79 -23.39
CA GLY A 195 -7.62 15.84 -24.14
C GLY A 195 -7.51 14.50 -23.43
N GLN A 196 -6.66 13.64 -23.98
CA GLN A 196 -6.49 12.28 -23.53
C GLN A 196 -5.02 11.99 -23.25
N LEU A 197 -4.75 11.35 -22.11
CA LEU A 197 -3.46 10.76 -21.79
C LEU A 197 -3.48 9.29 -22.20
N LEU A 198 -2.64 8.94 -23.16
CA LEU A 198 -2.33 7.58 -23.55
C LEU A 198 -1.01 7.14 -22.91
N VAL A 199 -0.93 5.88 -22.49
CA VAL A 199 0.32 5.23 -22.09
C VAL A 199 0.56 4.04 -23.00
N HIS A 200 1.68 4.06 -23.71
CA HIS A 200 2.16 2.92 -24.48
C HIS A 200 3.10 2.11 -23.59
N ALA A 201 2.65 0.93 -23.18
CA ALA A 201 3.43 0.00 -22.36
C ALA A 201 4.05 -1.06 -23.28
N SER A 202 5.37 -1.03 -23.43
CA SER A 202 6.11 -2.00 -24.24
C SER A 202 6.63 -3.13 -23.36
N THR A 203 6.45 -4.37 -23.82
CA THR A 203 7.01 -5.56 -23.16
C THR A 203 8.51 -5.70 -23.35
N SER A 204 9.13 -4.86 -24.20
CA SER A 204 10.56 -4.89 -24.53
C SER A 204 11.05 -6.29 -24.96
N GLY A 205 10.19 -7.07 -25.65
CA GLY A 205 10.51 -8.44 -26.07
C GLY A 205 10.40 -9.49 -24.96
N GLY A 206 9.71 -9.19 -23.86
CA GLY A 206 9.63 -10.04 -22.66
C GLY A 206 8.87 -11.36 -22.77
N GLY A 207 8.27 -11.65 -23.93
CA GLY A 207 7.72 -12.95 -24.26
C GLY A 207 8.47 -13.62 -25.41
N ASP A 208 8.78 -12.82 -26.43
CA ASP A 208 9.58 -13.21 -27.59
C ASP A 208 10.42 -12.00 -28.00
N ALA A 209 11.74 -12.18 -28.11
CA ALA A 209 12.66 -11.10 -28.48
C ALA A 209 12.42 -10.60 -29.91
N ASP A 210 11.81 -11.42 -30.76
CA ASP A 210 11.47 -11.07 -32.13
C ASP A 210 10.20 -10.20 -32.21
N PHE A 211 9.41 -10.13 -31.12
CA PHE A 211 8.17 -9.36 -31.06
C PHE A 211 8.14 -8.39 -29.88
N ASN A 212 8.46 -7.12 -30.16
CA ASN A 212 8.23 -6.05 -29.20
C ASN A 212 6.77 -5.59 -29.22
N ILE A 213 5.94 -6.19 -28.37
CA ILE A 213 4.52 -5.86 -28.24
C ILE A 213 4.37 -4.60 -27.37
N SER A 214 3.60 -3.63 -27.87
CA SER A 214 3.22 -2.43 -27.12
C SER A 214 1.70 -2.34 -27.01
N ASP A 215 1.20 -2.35 -25.78
CA ASP A 215 -0.22 -2.07 -25.50
C ASP A 215 -0.42 -0.55 -25.38
N THR A 216 -1.53 -0.04 -25.89
CA THR A 216 -1.92 1.37 -25.72
C THR A 216 -3.06 1.45 -24.71
N ILE A 217 -2.84 2.25 -23.67
CA ILE A 217 -3.71 2.36 -22.50
C ILE A 217 -4.29 3.78 -22.46
N GLU A 218 -5.60 3.90 -22.51
CA GLU A 218 -6.29 5.17 -22.22
C GLU A 218 -6.24 5.44 -20.71
N ALA A 219 -5.19 6.11 -20.26
CA ALA A 219 -4.95 6.33 -18.84
C ALA A 219 -5.92 7.37 -18.24
N LEU A 220 -6.12 8.50 -18.91
CA LEU A 220 -7.00 9.59 -18.45
C LEU A 220 -7.65 10.29 -19.65
N VAL A 221 -8.91 10.72 -19.49
CA VAL A 221 -9.60 11.61 -20.43
C VAL A 221 -10.06 12.83 -19.64
N GLU A 222 -9.72 14.02 -20.12
CA GLU A 222 -10.13 15.30 -19.55
C GLU A 222 -11.10 15.98 -20.50
N ALA A 223 -12.32 16.21 -20.05
CA ALA A 223 -13.33 16.93 -20.82
C ALA A 223 -12.92 18.41 -21.00
N PRO A 224 -13.39 19.10 -22.05
CA PRO A 224 -13.20 20.54 -22.17
C PRO A 224 -13.66 21.28 -20.90
N GLY A 225 -12.81 22.17 -20.39
CA GLY A 225 -13.07 22.93 -19.15
C GLY A 225 -12.93 22.15 -17.84
N SER A 226 -12.54 20.87 -17.84
CA SER A 226 -12.38 20.11 -16.59
C SER A 226 -11.12 20.49 -15.81
N PHE A 227 -10.08 20.95 -16.50
CA PHE A 227 -8.82 21.39 -15.89
C PHE A 227 -8.69 22.91 -15.90
N HIS A 228 -8.36 23.48 -14.74
CA HIS A 228 -7.94 24.87 -14.61
C HIS A 228 -6.66 24.93 -13.77
N ALA A 229 -5.61 25.58 -14.27
CA ALA A 229 -4.31 25.67 -13.58
C ALA A 229 -4.43 26.21 -12.15
N SER A 230 -5.39 27.12 -11.90
CA SER A 230 -5.67 27.66 -10.56
C SER A 230 -6.08 26.60 -9.53
N GLN A 231 -6.63 25.45 -9.95
CA GLN A 231 -6.97 24.33 -9.06
C GLN A 231 -5.74 23.78 -8.35
N LEU A 232 -4.56 23.82 -8.99
CA LEU A 232 -3.29 23.35 -8.41
C LEU A 232 -2.88 24.17 -7.17
N ASP A 233 -3.28 25.43 -7.12
CA ASP A 233 -2.97 26.38 -6.06
C ASP A 233 -4.09 26.56 -5.03
N THR A 234 -5.27 25.96 -5.26
CA THR A 234 -6.37 26.05 -4.29
C THR A 234 -5.95 25.54 -2.91
N PRO A 235 -6.36 26.21 -1.82
CA PRO A 235 -6.12 25.70 -0.48
C PRO A 235 -6.70 24.29 -0.30
N PRO A 236 -5.97 23.35 0.33
CA PRO A 236 -6.47 22.00 0.54
C PRO A 236 -7.81 21.99 1.28
N LYS A 237 -8.75 21.16 0.81
CA LYS A 237 -10.05 20.95 1.45
C LYS A 237 -9.89 20.39 2.87
N TYR A 238 -8.93 19.49 3.07
CA TYR A 238 -8.67 18.78 4.31
C TYR A 238 -7.32 19.19 4.90
N GLU A 239 -7.27 19.40 6.21
CA GLU A 239 -6.00 19.57 6.93
C GLU A 239 -5.29 18.23 7.09
N TYR A 240 -6.06 17.17 7.37
CA TYR A 240 -5.54 15.83 7.57
C TYR A 240 -6.37 14.83 6.76
N LEU A 241 -5.72 13.98 5.99
CA LEU A 241 -6.38 12.91 5.27
C LEU A 241 -5.74 11.57 5.61
N TYR A 242 -6.54 10.57 5.88
CA TYR A 242 -6.10 9.20 6.08
C TYR A 242 -6.22 8.39 4.79
N CYS A 243 -5.11 7.77 4.39
CA CYS A 243 -5.06 6.78 3.32
C CYS A 243 -4.58 5.44 3.91
N GLY A 244 -5.53 4.54 4.14
CA GLY A 244 -5.28 3.25 4.78
C GLY A 244 -4.98 2.11 3.82
N SER A 245 -4.33 1.08 4.36
CA SER A 245 -4.22 -0.23 3.74
C SER A 245 -5.62 -0.86 3.50
N PRO A 246 -5.75 -1.76 2.52
CA PRO A 246 -6.98 -2.51 2.25
C PRO A 246 -7.52 -3.24 3.47
N LEU A 247 -8.84 -3.17 3.66
CA LEU A 247 -9.55 -3.84 4.74
C LEU A 247 -10.14 -5.17 4.25
N TYR A 248 -9.76 -6.27 4.89
CA TYR A 248 -10.12 -7.62 4.49
C TYR A 248 -10.37 -8.52 5.71
N GLY A 249 -10.99 -9.68 5.49
CA GLY A 249 -11.27 -10.66 6.54
C GLY A 249 -12.50 -10.30 7.40
N ASP A 250 -12.59 -10.90 8.58
CA ASP A 250 -13.75 -10.75 9.48
C ASP A 250 -13.48 -9.66 10.53
N LEU A 251 -13.58 -8.40 10.10
CA LEU A 251 -13.22 -7.25 10.93
C LEU A 251 -14.15 -7.11 12.14
N SER A 252 -13.61 -6.65 13.26
CA SER A 252 -14.39 -6.31 14.45
C SER A 252 -15.08 -4.95 14.29
N PRO A 253 -16.44 -4.89 14.23
CA PRO A 253 -17.15 -3.61 14.13
C PRO A 253 -16.84 -2.69 15.32
N GLN A 254 -16.72 -3.27 16.51
CA GLN A 254 -16.40 -2.54 17.73
C GLN A 254 -15.01 -1.88 17.65
N ARG A 255 -13.99 -2.58 17.11
CA ARG A 255 -12.65 -1.99 16.98
C ARG A 255 -12.59 -0.94 15.88
N VAL A 256 -13.29 -1.14 14.77
CA VAL A 256 -13.45 -0.11 13.72
C VAL A 256 -14.11 1.15 14.30
N ARG A 257 -15.17 0.98 15.10
CA ARG A 257 -15.90 2.08 15.77
C ARG A 257 -14.97 2.89 16.66
N GLU A 258 -14.21 2.22 17.52
CA GLU A 258 -13.24 2.85 18.41
C GLU A 258 -12.19 3.63 17.62
N TRP A 259 -11.67 3.05 16.55
CA TRP A 259 -10.62 3.63 15.73
C TRP A 259 -11.10 4.89 15.00
N ILE A 260 -12.25 4.85 14.33
CA ILE A 260 -12.74 6.01 13.56
C ILE A 260 -13.15 7.16 14.49
N ALA A 261 -13.87 6.87 15.58
CA ALA A 261 -14.29 7.90 16.54
C ALA A 261 -13.08 8.60 17.16
N TYR A 262 -12.04 7.83 17.50
CA TYR A 262 -10.79 8.36 18.04
C TYR A 262 -10.09 9.29 17.05
N HIS A 263 -9.89 8.85 15.81
CA HIS A 263 -9.12 9.63 14.85
C HIS A 263 -9.86 10.84 14.30
N VAL A 264 -11.18 10.78 14.14
CA VAL A 264 -11.98 11.97 13.80
C VAL A 264 -11.87 13.01 14.92
N ASN A 265 -11.92 12.59 16.18
CA ASN A 265 -11.71 13.50 17.32
C ASN A 265 -10.29 14.10 17.34
N LEU A 266 -9.26 13.30 17.05
CA LEU A 266 -7.86 13.74 17.04
C LEU A 266 -7.56 14.74 15.91
N PHE A 267 -8.00 14.42 14.68
CA PHE A 267 -7.71 15.23 13.50
C PHE A 267 -8.69 16.40 13.31
N GLY A 268 -9.88 16.33 13.90
CA GLY A 268 -10.87 17.41 13.91
C GLY A 268 -11.71 17.50 12.64
N GLU A 269 -12.48 18.59 12.52
CA GLU A 269 -13.54 18.74 11.52
C GLU A 269 -13.04 18.79 10.06
N LYS A 270 -11.79 19.25 9.83
CA LYS A 270 -11.17 19.27 8.50
C LYS A 270 -10.40 17.99 8.19
N SER A 271 -10.86 16.86 8.74
CA SER A 271 -10.28 15.55 8.47
C SER A 271 -11.12 14.73 7.49
N HIS A 272 -10.46 13.82 6.79
CA HIS A 272 -11.14 12.87 5.92
C HIS A 272 -10.46 11.50 5.93
N PHE A 273 -11.26 10.45 5.80
CA PHE A 273 -10.81 9.06 5.91
C PHE A 273 -11.23 8.28 4.68
N VAL A 274 -10.25 7.79 3.94
CA VAL A 274 -10.49 6.95 2.77
C VAL A 274 -10.30 5.51 3.19
N ILE A 275 -11.41 4.76 3.19
CA ILE A 275 -11.45 3.36 3.58
C ILE A 275 -11.59 2.52 2.32
N HIS A 276 -10.75 1.49 2.19
CA HIS A 276 -10.72 0.61 1.03
C HIS A 276 -11.21 -0.79 1.41
N ASP A 277 -12.39 -1.19 0.95
CA ASP A 277 -12.99 -2.50 1.18
C ASP A 277 -12.45 -3.54 0.20
N ALA A 278 -11.58 -4.42 0.69
CA ALA A 278 -11.13 -5.63 0.01
C ALA A 278 -11.87 -6.88 0.52
N GLY A 279 -13.13 -6.72 0.92
CA GLY A 279 -13.98 -7.80 1.44
C GLY A 279 -14.05 -7.87 2.96
N GLY A 280 -13.51 -6.86 3.66
CA GLY A 280 -13.54 -6.77 5.13
C GLY A 280 -14.74 -5.99 5.67
N VAL A 281 -15.36 -5.13 4.86
CA VAL A 281 -16.48 -4.28 5.29
C VAL A 281 -17.79 -5.06 5.12
N HIS A 282 -18.07 -5.96 6.06
CA HIS A 282 -19.36 -6.65 6.14
C HIS A 282 -20.44 -5.74 6.76
N ARG A 283 -21.70 -6.21 6.78
CA ARG A 283 -22.88 -5.43 7.20
C ARG A 283 -22.68 -4.64 8.51
N ASP A 284 -22.28 -5.33 9.57
CA ASP A 284 -22.13 -4.69 10.89
C ASP A 284 -20.96 -3.66 10.93
N VAL A 285 -19.91 -3.83 10.11
CA VAL A 285 -18.86 -2.79 9.95
C VAL A 285 -19.41 -1.60 9.17
N MET A 286 -20.23 -1.85 8.14
CA MET A 286 -20.89 -0.78 7.39
C MET A 286 -21.85 0.04 8.27
N GLU A 287 -22.54 -0.58 9.23
CA GLU A 287 -23.38 0.13 10.22
C GLU A 287 -22.56 1.09 11.09
N VAL A 288 -21.33 0.71 11.44
CA VAL A 288 -20.40 1.57 12.17
C VAL A 288 -19.87 2.73 11.32
N LEU A 289 -19.55 2.48 10.05
CA LEU A 289 -18.99 3.49 9.15
C LEU A 289 -20.04 4.47 8.62
N ARG A 290 -21.28 4.03 8.40
CA ARG A 290 -22.33 4.80 7.74
C ARG A 290 -22.58 6.18 8.35
N PRO A 291 -22.70 6.36 9.69
CA PRO A 291 -22.88 7.70 10.27
C PRO A 291 -21.73 8.66 9.95
N TRP A 292 -20.50 8.16 9.82
CA TRP A 292 -19.33 8.96 9.47
C TRP A 292 -19.29 9.29 7.96
N ILE A 293 -19.78 8.38 7.11
CA ILE A 293 -19.95 8.64 5.68
C ILE A 293 -21.01 9.73 5.46
N GLU A 294 -22.17 9.63 6.12
CA GLU A 294 -23.26 10.61 6.03
C GLU A 294 -22.85 12.01 6.52
N LYS A 295 -21.93 12.07 7.49
CA LYS A 295 -21.32 13.33 7.97
C LYS A 295 -20.21 13.87 7.06
N GLY A 296 -19.79 13.13 6.04
CA GLY A 296 -18.73 13.52 5.10
C GLY A 296 -17.30 13.26 5.58
N TYR A 297 -17.11 12.57 6.70
CA TYR A 297 -15.78 12.22 7.22
C TYR A 297 -15.16 11.03 6.51
N VAL A 298 -15.97 10.10 5.99
CA VAL A 298 -15.48 8.85 5.41
C VAL A 298 -15.90 8.72 3.94
N THR A 299 -14.96 8.35 3.08
CA THR A 299 -15.24 7.79 1.75
C THR A 299 -14.95 6.29 1.80
N LEU A 300 -15.93 5.47 1.40
CA LEU A 300 -15.74 4.03 1.26
C LEU A 300 -15.53 3.66 -0.21
N GLN A 301 -14.41 3.02 -0.51
CA GLN A 301 -14.09 2.50 -1.83
C GLN A 301 -14.18 0.98 -1.85
N ASP A 302 -15.04 0.42 -2.71
CA ASP A 302 -15.07 -1.01 -2.98
C ASP A 302 -13.95 -1.33 -3.97
N ILE A 303 -12.95 -2.09 -3.50
CA ILE A 303 -11.80 -2.53 -4.30
C ILE A 303 -11.77 -4.05 -4.48
N LYS A 304 -12.80 -4.81 -4.12
CA LYS A 304 -12.75 -6.29 -4.05
C LYS A 304 -12.23 -6.96 -5.33
N GLU A 305 -12.46 -6.36 -6.49
CA GLU A 305 -11.98 -6.87 -7.77
C GLU A 305 -10.44 -7.01 -7.84
N GLN A 306 -9.68 -6.22 -7.08
CA GLN A 306 -8.22 -6.31 -7.04
C GLN A 306 -7.71 -7.70 -6.62
N GLU A 307 -8.49 -8.48 -5.85
CA GLU A 307 -8.11 -9.83 -5.40
C GLU A 307 -7.86 -10.80 -6.55
N ARG A 308 -8.38 -10.50 -7.75
CA ARG A 308 -8.08 -11.27 -8.96
C ARG A 308 -6.60 -11.21 -9.34
N PHE A 309 -5.89 -10.17 -8.92
CA PHE A 309 -4.50 -9.91 -9.28
C PHE A 309 -3.60 -10.17 -8.07
N ASP A 310 -2.91 -11.32 -8.06
CA ASP A 310 -2.04 -11.71 -6.96
C ASP A 310 -0.80 -10.79 -6.83
N GLY A 311 -0.95 -9.75 -6.01
CA GLY A 311 0.12 -8.86 -5.57
C GLY A 311 0.37 -8.98 -4.06
N TYR A 312 1.17 -8.07 -3.52
CA TYR A 312 1.53 -8.12 -2.10
C TYR A 312 0.41 -7.60 -1.22
N TYR A 313 -0.03 -8.44 -0.26
CA TYR A 313 -0.92 -8.08 0.85
C TYR A 313 -2.16 -7.29 0.38
N HIS A 314 -3.03 -7.96 -0.39
CA HIS A 314 -4.26 -7.38 -0.95
C HIS A 314 -3.99 -6.11 -1.80
N ASN A 315 -2.85 -6.11 -2.53
CA ASN A 315 -2.39 -4.98 -3.34
C ASN A 315 -2.25 -3.66 -2.57
N GLN A 316 -1.86 -3.69 -1.29
CA GLN A 316 -1.79 -2.49 -0.45
C GLN A 316 -0.96 -1.34 -1.05
N PHE A 317 0.15 -1.65 -1.72
CA PHE A 317 0.99 -0.64 -2.37
C PHE A 317 0.27 0.06 -3.53
N LEU A 318 -0.60 -0.65 -4.26
CA LEU A 318 -1.39 -0.07 -5.34
C LEU A 318 -2.39 0.93 -4.75
N VAL A 319 -3.09 0.49 -3.71
CA VAL A 319 -4.20 1.22 -3.08
C VAL A 319 -3.72 2.51 -2.41
N VAL A 320 -2.60 2.47 -1.68
CA VAL A 320 -2.05 3.70 -1.06
C VAL A 320 -1.53 4.71 -2.10
N ASN A 321 -1.09 4.25 -3.28
CA ASN A 321 -0.68 5.14 -4.37
C ASN A 321 -1.89 5.72 -5.12
N ASP A 322 -2.97 4.97 -5.30
CA ASP A 322 -4.23 5.51 -5.80
C ASP A 322 -4.74 6.64 -4.89
N CYS A 323 -4.82 6.37 -3.58
CA CYS A 323 -5.28 7.34 -2.60
C CYS A 323 -4.38 8.60 -2.55
N LEU A 324 -3.05 8.42 -2.60
CA LEU A 324 -2.10 9.52 -2.66
C LEU A 324 -2.40 10.49 -3.81
N HIS A 325 -2.54 9.95 -5.01
CA HIS A 325 -2.66 10.79 -6.21
C HIS A 325 -4.07 11.34 -6.40
N ARG A 326 -5.11 10.58 -6.01
CA ARG A 326 -6.51 11.03 -5.99
C ARG A 326 -6.70 12.28 -5.15
N TYR A 327 -6.12 12.30 -3.95
CA TYR A 327 -6.32 13.38 -2.97
C TYR A 327 -5.10 14.29 -2.84
N ARG A 328 -4.21 14.29 -3.83
CA ARG A 328 -2.93 15.02 -3.83
C ARG A 328 -3.10 16.51 -3.53
N PHE A 329 -4.15 17.12 -4.09
CA PHE A 329 -4.42 18.56 -3.96
C PHE A 329 -5.42 18.88 -2.84
N ASP A 330 -6.16 17.87 -2.38
CA ASP A 330 -7.23 18.02 -1.39
C ASP A 330 -6.72 18.03 0.05
N ALA A 331 -5.52 17.50 0.33
CA ALA A 331 -5.01 17.35 1.69
C ALA A 331 -3.73 18.16 1.94
N LYS A 332 -3.65 18.85 3.09
CA LYS A 332 -2.43 19.49 3.58
C LYS A 332 -1.43 18.44 4.09
N TRP A 333 -1.89 17.52 4.93
CA TRP A 333 -1.13 16.36 5.39
C TRP A 333 -1.91 15.08 5.14
N MET A 334 -1.22 14.06 4.62
CA MET A 334 -1.78 12.74 4.36
C MET A 334 -1.07 11.69 5.22
N PHE A 335 -1.82 10.95 6.02
CA PHE A 335 -1.33 9.95 6.97
C PHE A 335 -1.53 8.53 6.43
N PHE A 336 -0.51 7.70 6.61
CA PHE A 336 -0.50 6.30 6.21
C PHE A 336 -0.21 5.43 7.45
N PHE A 337 -1.26 4.79 7.95
CA PHE A 337 -1.22 3.88 9.10
C PHE A 337 -2.39 2.87 9.03
N ASP A 338 -2.37 1.85 9.87
CA ASP A 338 -3.34 0.76 9.82
C ASP A 338 -4.49 0.99 10.81
N VAL A 339 -5.62 0.31 10.58
CA VAL A 339 -6.85 0.46 11.38
C VAL A 339 -6.78 -0.18 12.79
N ASP A 340 -5.67 -0.81 13.14
CA ASP A 340 -5.33 -1.27 14.50
C ASP A 340 -4.22 -0.43 15.16
N GLU A 341 -3.89 0.72 14.56
CA GLU A 341 -2.91 1.67 15.05
C GLU A 341 -3.56 3.01 15.44
N PHE A 342 -3.21 3.55 16.61
CA PHE A 342 -3.77 4.77 17.16
C PHE A 342 -2.72 5.87 17.26
N ILE A 343 -2.84 6.93 16.47
CA ILE A 343 -1.93 8.08 16.52
C ILE A 343 -2.13 8.82 17.85
N TYR A 344 -1.07 9.08 18.59
CA TYR A 344 -1.14 9.79 19.87
C TYR A 344 -0.24 11.03 19.86
N VAL A 345 -0.80 12.13 20.36
CA VAL A 345 -0.12 13.40 20.60
C VAL A 345 -0.28 13.76 22.08
N PRO A 346 0.80 14.11 22.80
CA PRO A 346 0.72 14.49 24.22
C PRO A 346 -0.16 15.72 24.48
N LYS A 347 -0.71 15.80 25.70
CA LYS A 347 -1.69 16.82 26.12
C LYS A 347 -1.14 18.26 26.17
N ASP A 348 0.17 18.44 26.24
CA ASP A 348 0.84 19.75 26.22
C ASP A 348 1.02 20.33 24.81
N THR A 349 0.59 19.59 23.79
CA THR A 349 0.61 20.03 22.39
C THR A 349 -0.63 19.53 21.63
N THR A 350 -0.70 19.82 20.33
CA THR A 350 -1.80 19.42 19.45
C THR A 350 -1.24 18.86 18.15
N ILE A 351 -2.05 18.07 17.42
CA ILE A 351 -1.64 17.58 16.09
C ILE A 351 -1.30 18.73 15.13
N LYS A 352 -2.01 19.87 15.27
CA LYS A 352 -1.74 21.09 14.52
C LYS A 352 -0.38 21.68 14.87
N ASN A 353 -0.04 21.81 16.15
CA ASN A 353 1.27 22.31 16.55
C ASN A 353 2.41 21.40 16.07
N VAL A 354 2.22 20.07 16.13
CA VAL A 354 3.19 19.10 15.62
C VAL A 354 3.38 19.28 14.12
N THR A 355 2.31 19.29 13.34
CA THR A 355 2.37 19.38 11.88
C THR A 355 2.79 20.76 11.36
N ASP A 356 2.42 21.84 12.03
CA ASP A 356 2.86 23.19 11.69
C ASP A 356 4.37 23.36 11.95
N SER A 357 4.93 22.71 12.98
CA SER A 357 6.38 22.66 13.20
C SER A 357 7.15 21.91 12.10
N LEU A 358 6.42 21.20 11.23
CA LEU A 358 6.98 20.33 10.19
C LEU A 358 6.68 20.82 8.76
N LEU A 359 6.16 22.05 8.57
CA LEU A 359 5.86 22.60 7.24
C LEU A 359 7.08 22.67 6.31
N GLY A 360 8.30 22.76 6.86
CA GLY A 360 9.55 22.70 6.09
C GLY A 360 9.97 21.29 5.64
N TYR A 361 9.18 20.25 5.96
CA TYR A 361 9.44 18.86 5.63
C TYR A 361 8.29 18.28 4.80
N THR A 362 8.63 17.48 3.79
CA THR A 362 7.65 16.76 2.97
C THR A 362 7.12 15.53 3.68
N GLN A 363 7.93 14.88 4.53
CA GLN A 363 7.55 13.65 5.21
C GLN A 363 8.03 13.67 6.65
N PHE A 364 7.26 13.06 7.56
CA PHE A 364 7.78 12.68 8.86
C PHE A 364 7.37 11.26 9.27
N SER A 365 8.24 10.57 9.99
CA SER A 365 7.95 9.26 10.58
C SER A 365 7.44 9.38 12.01
N ILE A 366 6.55 8.46 12.37
CA ILE A 366 5.90 8.32 13.67
C ILE A 366 6.38 7.00 14.30
N GLU A 367 6.83 7.08 15.54
CA GLU A 367 7.41 5.92 16.24
C GLU A 367 6.34 5.06 16.91
N GLN A 368 6.56 3.74 16.87
CA GLN A 368 5.65 2.73 17.39
C GLN A 368 5.77 2.54 18.90
N ARG A 369 4.61 2.42 19.55
CA ARG A 369 4.39 1.87 20.89
C ARG A 369 3.60 0.56 20.74
N THR A 370 4.30 -0.58 20.77
CA THR A 370 3.65 -1.88 20.61
C THR A 370 2.88 -2.25 21.88
N MET A 371 1.59 -2.53 21.71
CA MET A 371 0.70 -2.97 22.78
C MET A 371 0.47 -4.47 22.70
N SER A 372 0.19 -5.08 23.84
CA SER A 372 -0.31 -6.45 23.86
C SER A 372 -1.67 -6.52 23.18
N ASN A 373 -1.87 -7.55 22.37
CA ASN A 373 -3.15 -7.87 21.75
C ASN A 373 -3.97 -8.92 22.54
N LYS A 374 -3.46 -9.36 23.70
CA LYS A 374 -4.07 -10.44 24.49
C LYS A 374 -4.16 -10.17 25.99
N LEU A 375 -3.29 -9.30 26.53
CA LEU A 375 -3.26 -8.95 27.95
C LEU A 375 -4.18 -7.76 28.23
N CYS A 376 -5.08 -7.93 29.19
CA CYS A 376 -5.98 -6.88 29.63
C CYS A 376 -5.84 -6.63 31.13
N TYR A 377 -5.80 -5.35 31.49
CA TYR A 377 -5.59 -4.93 32.87
C TYR A 377 -6.88 -5.06 33.68
N LEU A 378 -6.83 -5.88 34.73
CA LEU A 378 -7.89 -6.18 35.66
C LEU A 378 -7.84 -5.20 36.83
N ASP A 379 -8.50 -4.05 36.67
CA ASP A 379 -8.64 -2.99 37.67
C ASP A 379 -10.05 -2.85 38.25
N ASP A 380 -10.99 -3.65 37.79
CA ASP A 380 -12.39 -3.68 38.21
C ASP A 380 -12.93 -5.13 38.07
N ASP A 381 -14.22 -5.33 38.31
CA ASP A 381 -14.90 -6.60 38.12
C ASP A 381 -14.74 -7.14 36.67
N PRO A 382 -14.46 -8.46 36.48
CA PRO A 382 -14.30 -9.06 35.16
C PRO A 382 -15.47 -8.78 34.20
N GLY A 383 -16.71 -8.75 34.68
CA GLY A 383 -17.89 -8.50 33.86
C GLY A 383 -17.96 -7.08 33.28
N LYS A 384 -17.34 -6.10 33.94
CA LYS A 384 -17.26 -4.72 33.45
C LYS A 384 -16.14 -4.53 32.44
N ILE A 385 -15.05 -5.27 32.52
CA ILE A 385 -13.92 -5.16 31.59
C ILE A 385 -14.33 -5.47 30.16
N TYR A 386 -15.19 -6.47 29.96
CA TYR A 386 -15.68 -6.82 28.63
C TYR A 386 -16.53 -5.71 27.98
N ARG A 387 -17.03 -4.75 28.77
CA ARG A 387 -17.74 -3.56 28.26
C ARG A 387 -16.81 -2.39 27.94
N LYS A 388 -15.55 -2.43 28.41
CA LYS A 388 -14.54 -1.41 28.09
C LYS A 388 -14.09 -1.56 26.64
N TRP A 389 -13.78 -0.43 26.02
CA TRP A 389 -13.14 -0.35 24.71
C TRP A 389 -11.77 -1.02 24.75
N GLY A 390 -11.29 -1.47 23.59
CA GLY A 390 -9.97 -2.10 23.47
C GLY A 390 -8.84 -1.23 24.00
N ILE A 391 -8.84 0.07 23.67
CA ILE A 391 -7.83 1.04 24.15
C ILE A 391 -7.87 1.29 25.66
N GLU A 392 -9.00 0.99 26.32
CA GLU A 392 -9.13 1.11 27.77
C GLU A 392 -8.58 -0.11 28.50
N LYS A 393 -8.73 -1.31 27.93
CA LYS A 393 -8.39 -2.56 28.62
C LYS A 393 -7.03 -3.13 28.23
N MET A 394 -6.59 -2.99 26.98
CA MET A 394 -5.30 -3.47 26.49
C MET A 394 -4.18 -2.46 26.74
N VAL A 395 -3.84 -2.26 28.01
CA VAL A 395 -2.87 -1.22 28.44
C VAL A 395 -1.46 -1.75 28.67
N TYR A 396 -1.15 -2.97 28.28
CA TYR A 396 0.20 -3.55 28.44
C TYR A 396 1.08 -3.20 27.24
N ARG A 397 2.07 -2.34 27.46
CA ARG A 397 3.05 -1.93 26.45
C ARG A 397 4.32 -2.76 26.52
N ASP A 398 4.77 -3.25 25.38
CA ASP A 398 6.06 -3.93 25.23
C ASP A 398 7.22 -2.94 25.45
N ILE A 399 8.15 -3.29 26.36
CA ILE A 399 9.32 -2.47 26.71
C ILE A 399 10.66 -3.07 26.24
N LYS A 400 10.62 -4.10 25.39
CA LYS A 400 11.83 -4.70 24.81
C LYS A 400 12.66 -3.65 24.07
N ARG A 401 13.97 -3.61 24.41
CA ARG A 401 14.97 -2.69 23.85
C ARG A 401 15.79 -3.38 22.75
N GLY A 402 16.47 -2.58 21.92
CA GLY A 402 17.37 -3.08 20.89
C GLY A 402 16.69 -3.72 19.67
N ILE A 403 15.35 -3.62 19.58
CA ILE A 403 14.59 -4.10 18.42
C ILE A 403 14.23 -2.93 17.50
N ARG A 404 14.36 -3.17 16.19
CA ARG A 404 13.84 -2.26 15.18
C ARG A 404 12.32 -2.44 15.13
N ARG A 405 11.59 -1.39 15.47
CA ARG A 405 10.13 -1.34 15.32
C ARG A 405 9.77 -0.67 14.00
N ASP A 406 8.60 -1.02 13.49
CA ASP A 406 8.07 -0.40 12.30
C ASP A 406 7.73 1.06 12.58
N ARG A 407 7.57 1.80 11.49
CA ARG A 407 7.22 3.21 11.51
C ARG A 407 6.03 3.41 10.60
N LYS A 408 5.18 4.35 11.00
CA LYS A 408 4.17 4.96 10.13
C LYS A 408 4.57 6.39 9.86
N TYR A 409 3.86 7.06 8.98
CA TYR A 409 4.32 8.36 8.50
C TYR A 409 3.17 9.19 7.96
N ALA A 410 3.46 10.48 7.83
CA ALA A 410 2.61 11.40 7.09
C ALA A 410 3.44 12.22 6.11
N VAL A 411 2.78 12.69 5.06
CA VAL A 411 3.40 13.47 3.99
C VAL A 411 2.61 14.70 3.63
N GLN A 412 3.26 15.72 3.08
CA GLN A 412 2.63 16.75 2.27
C GLN A 412 2.49 16.22 0.83
N PRO A 413 1.29 15.80 0.39
CA PRO A 413 1.13 14.92 -0.76
C PRO A 413 1.51 15.57 -2.11
N ARG A 414 1.40 16.90 -2.23
CA ARG A 414 1.81 17.66 -3.43
C ARG A 414 3.27 17.42 -3.84
N ASN A 415 4.13 17.04 -2.90
CA ASN A 415 5.56 16.82 -3.12
C ASN A 415 5.97 15.33 -3.24
N VAL A 416 5.00 14.40 -3.32
CA VAL A 416 5.27 12.95 -3.33
C VAL A 416 4.91 12.33 -4.67
N PHE A 417 5.79 11.56 -5.29
CA PHE A 417 5.56 10.94 -6.61
C PHE A 417 5.04 9.51 -6.51
N ALA A 418 5.43 8.79 -5.45
CA ALA A 418 4.88 7.49 -5.09
C ALA A 418 5.13 7.21 -3.61
N THR A 419 4.41 6.26 -3.01
CA THR A 419 4.51 5.98 -1.58
C THR A 419 4.54 4.49 -1.26
N GLY A 420 5.21 4.12 -0.16
CA GLY A 420 5.24 2.76 0.38
C GLY A 420 4.33 2.61 1.60
N VAL A 421 4.42 1.50 2.34
CA VAL A 421 3.55 1.25 3.51
C VAL A 421 4.14 1.72 4.85
N HIS A 422 5.47 1.93 4.90
CA HIS A 422 6.19 2.42 6.09
C HIS A 422 6.88 3.77 5.87
N MET A 423 7.12 4.15 4.62
CA MET A 423 7.63 5.47 4.22
C MET A 423 7.51 5.65 2.71
N SER A 424 7.56 6.90 2.23
CA SER A 424 7.89 7.22 0.85
C SER A 424 9.39 7.45 0.68
N GLN A 425 9.94 6.91 -0.42
CA GLN A 425 11.28 7.21 -0.93
C GLN A 425 11.23 8.05 -2.22
N ASN A 426 10.04 8.26 -2.79
CA ASN A 426 9.83 8.92 -4.07
C ASN A 426 9.16 10.27 -3.82
N LEU A 427 9.93 11.24 -3.32
CA LEU A 427 9.43 12.56 -2.94
C LEU A 427 10.47 13.65 -3.21
N LYS A 428 10.00 14.90 -3.28
CA LYS A 428 10.83 16.10 -3.29
C LYS A 428 10.77 16.76 -1.90
N GLY A 429 11.92 17.15 -1.35
CA GLY A 429 12.01 17.87 -0.07
C GLY A 429 12.60 17.05 1.08
N LYS A 430 12.54 17.61 2.30
CA LYS A 430 13.19 17.03 3.49
C LYS A 430 12.28 16.01 4.18
N THR A 431 12.90 15.03 4.84
CA THR A 431 12.20 14.04 5.69
C THR A 431 12.66 14.16 7.13
N MET A 432 11.73 14.07 8.08
CA MET A 432 12.00 14.04 9.52
C MET A 432 11.74 12.65 10.11
N HIS A 433 12.72 12.07 10.80
CA HIS A 433 12.60 10.72 11.36
C HIS A 433 12.58 10.66 12.88
N LYS A 434 12.90 11.76 13.57
CA LYS A 434 13.00 11.82 15.02
C LYS A 434 12.04 12.89 15.53
N LEU A 435 10.93 12.44 16.09
CA LEU A 435 9.90 13.28 16.70
C LEU A 435 9.70 12.90 18.17
N ASP A 436 10.79 12.49 18.81
CA ASP A 436 10.81 11.88 20.15
C ASP A 436 9.90 12.64 21.11
N GLY A 437 8.87 11.95 21.59
CA GLY A 437 7.91 12.49 22.55
C GLY A 437 6.88 13.47 21.99
N LYS A 438 6.90 13.86 20.71
CA LYS A 438 5.91 14.79 20.12
C LYS A 438 4.71 14.08 19.50
N ILE A 439 4.95 12.95 18.86
CA ILE A 439 3.92 12.12 18.24
C ILE A 439 4.41 10.67 18.19
N THR A 440 3.52 9.75 18.53
CA THR A 440 3.77 8.30 18.47
C THR A 440 2.51 7.61 17.98
N TYR A 441 2.57 6.31 17.71
CA TYR A 441 1.37 5.53 17.48
C TYR A 441 1.36 4.26 18.33
N TYR A 442 0.19 3.90 18.85
CA TYR A 442 -0.03 2.70 19.63
C TYR A 442 -0.53 1.59 18.70
N HIS A 443 0.21 0.49 18.58
CA HIS A 443 -0.11 -0.60 17.67
C HIS A 443 -0.68 -1.80 18.43
N TYR A 444 -1.95 -2.11 18.18
CA TYR A 444 -2.69 -3.23 18.76
C TYR A 444 -2.80 -4.39 17.75
N HIS A 445 -1.64 -4.96 17.41
CA HIS A 445 -1.47 -5.83 16.26
C HIS A 445 -2.51 -6.95 16.16
N GLY A 446 -3.25 -6.96 15.05
CA GLY A 446 -4.22 -8.00 14.70
C GLY A 446 -5.52 -7.95 15.50
N THR A 447 -5.70 -6.99 16.41
CA THR A 447 -6.92 -6.91 17.24
C THR A 447 -8.16 -6.51 16.44
N ILE A 448 -7.99 -5.97 15.23
CA ILE A 448 -9.10 -5.59 14.36
C ILE A 448 -9.62 -6.76 13.52
N SER A 449 -8.77 -7.73 13.19
CA SER A 449 -9.13 -8.86 12.32
C SER A 449 -9.86 -9.99 13.04
N GLU A 450 -10.15 -9.83 14.34
CA GLU A 450 -10.86 -10.81 15.14
C GLU A 450 -12.10 -10.20 15.79
N ARG A 451 -13.29 -10.71 15.46
CA ARG A 451 -14.56 -10.28 16.08
C ARG A 451 -14.72 -10.67 17.54
N ARG A 452 -13.96 -11.67 17.98
CA ARG A 452 -13.98 -12.14 19.37
C ARG A 452 -13.31 -11.12 20.27
N GLU A 453 -13.61 -11.24 21.56
CA GLU A 453 -12.96 -10.46 22.59
C GLU A 453 -11.43 -10.68 22.57
N PRO A 454 -10.61 -9.63 22.35
CA PRO A 454 -9.15 -9.75 22.33
C PRO A 454 -8.55 -10.08 23.71
N CYS A 455 -9.23 -9.77 24.81
CA CYS A 455 -8.75 -10.12 26.15
C CYS A 455 -8.70 -11.64 26.36
N ARG A 456 -7.49 -12.23 26.29
CA ARG A 456 -7.26 -13.66 26.58
C ARG A 456 -6.75 -13.91 27.99
N GLN A 457 -6.10 -12.91 28.59
CA GLN A 457 -5.58 -12.99 29.94
C GLN A 457 -5.91 -11.70 30.70
N LEU A 458 -6.63 -11.84 31.79
CA LEU A 458 -6.87 -10.76 32.75
C LEU A 458 -5.72 -10.74 33.75
N VAL A 459 -5.06 -9.59 33.88
CA VAL A 459 -3.84 -9.43 34.70
C VAL A 459 -4.00 -8.20 35.57
N ASN A 460 -3.71 -8.32 36.87
CA ASN A 460 -3.86 -7.25 37.86
C ASN A 460 -2.50 -6.66 38.32
N THR A 461 -1.40 -7.03 37.68
CA THR A 461 -0.05 -6.54 37.99
C THR A 461 0.37 -5.41 37.04
N THR A 462 1.21 -4.48 37.49
CA THR A 462 1.72 -3.38 36.64
C THR A 462 2.77 -3.85 35.63
N GLU A 463 3.41 -4.99 35.90
CA GLU A 463 4.41 -5.61 35.02
C GLU A 463 4.06 -7.06 34.76
N LYS A 464 4.34 -7.54 33.56
CA LYS A 464 4.13 -8.93 33.18
C LYS A 464 5.12 -9.35 32.10
N ASN A 465 5.74 -10.51 32.27
CA ASN A 465 6.52 -11.14 31.21
C ASN A 465 5.67 -12.26 30.57
N VAL A 466 5.56 -12.25 29.24
CA VAL A 466 4.84 -13.26 28.46
C VAL A 466 5.72 -13.66 27.28
N ASP A 467 6.02 -14.95 27.17
CA ASP A 467 6.80 -15.53 26.06
C ASP A 467 8.15 -14.80 25.85
N GLY A 468 8.81 -14.40 26.95
CA GLY A 468 10.08 -13.66 26.92
C GLY A 468 9.96 -12.17 26.55
N THR A 469 8.74 -11.65 26.41
CA THR A 469 8.47 -10.24 26.15
C THR A 469 8.02 -9.54 27.43
N PRO A 470 8.80 -8.55 27.93
CA PRO A 470 8.42 -7.76 29.09
C PRO A 470 7.39 -6.69 28.71
N TYR A 471 6.29 -6.63 29.46
CA TYR A 471 5.23 -5.65 29.35
C TYR A 471 5.10 -4.83 30.63
N VAL A 472 4.76 -3.55 30.48
CA VAL A 472 4.38 -2.65 31.58
C VAL A 472 3.02 -1.99 31.29
N VAL A 473 2.28 -1.66 32.33
CA VAL A 473 1.03 -0.89 32.20
C VAL A 473 1.33 0.53 31.72
N ASP A 474 0.66 0.94 30.65
CA ASP A 474 0.69 2.27 30.03
C ASP A 474 -0.76 2.73 29.81
N THR A 475 -1.23 3.61 30.70
CA THR A 475 -2.63 4.09 30.71
C THR A 475 -2.88 5.25 29.75
N THR A 476 -1.89 5.67 28.96
CA THR A 476 -1.98 6.87 28.10
C THR A 476 -3.19 6.83 27.18
N MET A 477 -3.40 5.73 26.47
CA MET A 477 -4.55 5.55 25.55
C MET A 477 -5.87 5.27 26.28
N ARG A 478 -5.83 4.86 27.55
CA ARG A 478 -7.03 4.69 28.37
C ARG A 478 -7.60 6.04 28.76
N GLU A 479 -6.76 7.00 29.13
CA GLU A 479 -7.17 8.32 29.61
C GLU A 479 -7.92 9.14 28.55
N VAL A 480 -7.70 8.87 27.26
CA VAL A 480 -8.38 9.56 26.15
C VAL A 480 -9.75 8.99 25.82
N ALA A 481 -10.05 7.75 26.24
CA ALA A 481 -11.22 7.02 25.79
C ALA A 481 -12.55 7.67 26.18
N GLU A 482 -12.65 8.21 27.40
CA GLU A 482 -13.89 8.84 27.88
C GLU A 482 -14.24 10.10 27.06
N ALA A 483 -13.24 10.92 26.75
CA ALA A 483 -13.43 12.12 25.93
C ALA A 483 -13.91 11.74 24.51
N VAL A 484 -13.33 10.68 23.93
CA VAL A 484 -13.68 10.18 22.59
C VAL A 484 -15.10 9.61 22.57
N LYS A 485 -15.52 8.86 23.59
CA LYS A 485 -16.90 8.37 23.71
C LYS A 485 -17.91 9.51 23.78
N ARG A 486 -17.61 10.56 24.57
CA ARG A 486 -18.45 11.76 24.64
C ARG A 486 -18.52 12.49 23.31
N PHE A 487 -17.39 12.60 22.60
CA PHE A 487 -17.33 13.16 21.25
C PHE A 487 -18.18 12.37 20.25
N GLU A 488 -18.07 11.04 20.22
CA GLU A 488 -18.86 10.18 19.34
C GLU A 488 -20.36 10.38 19.55
N LEU A 489 -20.82 10.30 20.82
CA LEU A 489 -22.23 10.50 21.16
C LEU A 489 -22.75 11.88 20.77
N THR A 490 -21.93 12.93 20.94
CA THR A 490 -22.31 14.29 20.55
C THR A 490 -22.38 14.45 19.03
N THR A 491 -21.45 13.81 18.30
CA THR A 491 -21.27 14.02 16.86
C THR A 491 -22.25 13.21 16.03
N ILE A 492 -22.40 11.93 16.35
CA ILE A 492 -23.22 10.97 15.59
C ILE A 492 -24.33 10.31 16.42
N GLY A 493 -24.39 10.53 17.74
CA GLY A 493 -25.46 9.96 18.59
C GLY A 493 -26.89 10.22 18.09
N PRO A 494 -27.25 11.42 17.62
CA PRO A 494 -28.58 11.67 17.04
C PRO A 494 -28.89 10.80 15.79
N VAL A 495 -27.87 10.43 15.03
CA VAL A 495 -27.99 9.52 13.86
C VAL A 495 -28.13 8.08 14.35
N LEU A 496 -27.36 7.68 15.38
CA LEU A 496 -27.41 6.34 15.97
C LEU A 496 -28.78 5.98 16.57
N LEU A 497 -29.60 6.97 16.97
CA LEU A 497 -30.98 6.73 17.41
C LEU A 497 -31.92 6.26 16.28
N LYS A 498 -31.55 6.52 15.01
CA LYS A 498 -32.32 6.14 13.81
C LYS A 498 -31.77 4.88 13.14
N THR A 499 -30.57 4.43 13.50
CA THR A 499 -29.95 3.21 12.99
C THR A 499 -30.42 2.03 13.84
N HIS A 500 -30.95 0.98 13.22
CA HIS A 500 -31.21 -0.28 13.92
C HIS A 500 -29.87 -0.81 14.46
N GLN A 501 -29.75 -0.93 15.79
CA GLN A 501 -28.59 -1.52 16.48
C GLN A 501 -28.67 -3.04 16.50
#